data_AF-A0A1H4FA92-F1
#
_entry.id   AF-A0A1H4FA92-F1
#
_cell.length_a   1.000
_cell.length_b   1.000
_cell.length_c   1.000
_cell.angle_alpha   90.00
_cell.angle_beta   90.00
_cell.angle_gamma   90.00
#
_symmetry.space_group_name_H-M   'P 1'
#
loop_
_entity.id
_entity.type
_entity.pdbx_description
1 polymer ?
#
loop_
_entity_poly.entity_id
_entity_poly.type
_entity_poly.pdbx_seq_one_letter_code
_entity_poly.pdbx_strand_id
1 'polypeptide(L)'
;MNLSADEFLSLSTQLSDRDVRVMELEKQLEKTRELLLVKEAENEALIQQLVIDLKGTVDLENFPLPYEGAYAQALYLLDHGFNPQPTHEESQLITDHNRRFEEPNDCEEAIRTFLRQPDGIGSSETMSSGDIMHELNYRGFRGREYKANNIGKTMRKLGFESKVIHGTRKYLVVKVDFALHTTENKEDAKEFTPDIF
;
A
#
# COMPACT_ATOMS: atom_id res chain seq x y z
N MET A 1 60.60 5.89 -44.62
CA MET A 1 61.28 6.89 -43.78
C MET A 1 61.71 6.16 -42.53
N ASN A 2 63.01 5.90 -42.37
CA ASN A 2 63.55 5.27 -41.17
C ASN A 2 63.66 6.38 -40.11
N LEU A 3 62.94 6.25 -38.99
CA LEU A 3 63.17 7.14 -37.84
C LEU A 3 64.66 7.03 -37.43
N SER A 4 65.26 8.16 -37.06
CA SER A 4 66.63 8.13 -36.57
C SER A 4 66.71 7.38 -35.24
N ALA A 5 67.86 6.78 -34.92
CA ALA A 5 68.04 6.02 -33.68
C ALA A 5 67.74 6.85 -32.42
N ASP A 6 67.97 8.17 -32.48
CA ASP A 6 67.68 9.11 -31.39
C ASP A 6 66.18 9.37 -31.22
N GLU A 7 65.40 9.37 -32.31
CA GLU A 7 63.94 9.51 -32.24
C GLU A 7 63.28 8.27 -31.64
N PHE A 8 63.79 7.06 -31.97
CA PHE A 8 63.33 5.81 -31.37
C PHE A 8 63.64 5.72 -29.88
N LEU A 9 64.85 6.16 -29.45
CA LEU A 9 65.20 6.20 -28.04
C LEU A 9 64.30 7.16 -27.26
N SER A 10 64.08 8.37 -27.79
CA SER A 10 63.21 9.39 -27.18
C SER A 10 61.76 8.90 -27.02
N LEU A 11 61.20 8.26 -28.06
CA LEU A 11 59.86 7.66 -28.00
C LEU A 11 59.80 6.52 -26.99
N SER A 12 60.82 5.65 -26.93
CA SER A 12 60.87 4.55 -25.97
C SER A 12 60.93 5.05 -24.51
N THR A 13 61.68 6.11 -24.23
CA THR A 13 61.74 6.71 -22.89
C THR A 13 60.40 7.37 -22.53
N GLN A 14 59.75 8.06 -23.47
CA GLN A 14 58.43 8.66 -23.26
C GLN A 14 57.32 7.62 -23.05
N LEU A 15 57.41 6.45 -23.70
CA LEU A 15 56.49 5.32 -23.47
C LEU A 15 56.69 4.73 -22.06
N SER A 16 57.94 4.51 -21.63
CA SER A 16 58.27 4.02 -20.29
C SER A 16 57.79 4.98 -19.18
N ASP A 17 57.95 6.29 -19.36
CA ASP A 17 57.50 7.30 -18.37
C ASP A 17 55.97 7.36 -18.26
N ARG A 18 55.26 7.10 -19.37
CA ARG A 18 53.79 7.00 -19.36
C ARG A 18 53.32 5.77 -18.60
N ASP A 19 53.97 4.62 -18.78
CA ASP A 19 53.61 3.39 -18.09
C ASP A 19 53.82 3.50 -16.57
N VAL A 20 54.90 4.14 -16.14
CA VAL A 20 55.15 4.43 -14.72
C VAL A 20 54.08 5.37 -14.16
N ARG A 21 53.64 6.38 -14.93
CA ARG A 21 52.59 7.30 -14.50
C ARG A 21 51.22 6.64 -14.39
N VAL A 22 50.90 5.71 -15.29
CA VAL A 22 49.66 4.92 -15.24
C VAL A 22 49.65 4.03 -13.99
N MET A 23 50.75 3.33 -13.69
CA MET A 23 50.85 2.51 -12.47
C MET A 23 50.65 3.32 -11.19
N GLU A 24 51.18 4.55 -11.13
CA GLU A 24 50.99 5.42 -9.97
C GLU A 24 49.54 5.90 -9.84
N LEU A 25 48.86 6.17 -10.97
CA LEU A 25 47.44 6.55 -10.97
C LEU A 25 46.53 5.39 -10.55
N GLU A 26 46.81 4.16 -10.98
CA GLU A 26 46.07 2.97 -10.57
C GLU A 26 46.21 2.73 -9.06
N LYS A 27 47.42 2.91 -8.53
CA LYS A 27 47.68 2.81 -7.09
C LYS A 27 46.94 3.89 -6.30
N GLN A 28 46.85 5.11 -6.83
CA GLN A 28 46.07 6.19 -6.22
C GLN A 28 44.56 5.90 -6.27
N LEU A 29 44.07 5.35 -7.38
CA LEU A 29 42.67 4.96 -7.55
C LEU A 29 42.29 3.87 -6.55
N GLU A 30 43.14 2.86 -6.39
CA GLU A 30 42.89 1.74 -5.46
C GLU A 30 42.85 2.23 -4.01
N LYS A 31 43.81 3.07 -3.62
CA LYS A 31 43.80 3.71 -2.29
C LYS A 31 42.56 4.58 -2.06
N THR A 32 42.03 5.22 -3.11
CA THR A 32 40.80 6.02 -3.03
C THR A 32 39.56 5.14 -2.87
N ARG A 33 39.52 3.98 -3.53
CA ARG A 33 38.44 2.99 -3.40
C ARG A 33 38.40 2.37 -2.01
N GLU A 34 39.55 1.98 -1.47
CA GLU A 34 39.65 1.47 -0.10
C GLU A 34 39.13 2.49 0.91
N LEU A 35 39.49 3.77 0.73
CA LEU A 35 39.04 4.85 1.61
C LEU A 35 37.53 5.15 1.47
N LEU A 36 36.94 4.95 0.29
CA LEU A 36 35.50 5.06 0.08
C LEU A 36 34.75 3.92 0.80
N LEU A 37 35.25 2.68 0.67
CA LEU A 37 34.66 1.49 1.29
C LEU A 37 34.66 1.57 2.82
N VAL A 38 35.75 2.10 3.41
CA VAL A 38 35.82 2.35 4.87
C VAL A 38 34.80 3.41 5.29
N LYS A 39 34.66 4.50 4.53
CA LYS A 39 33.66 5.55 4.83
C LYS A 39 32.22 5.06 4.68
N GLU A 40 31.95 4.20 3.70
CA GLU A 40 30.64 3.57 3.52
C GLU A 40 30.32 2.64 4.70
N ALA A 41 31.27 1.82 5.13
CA ALA A 41 31.10 0.95 6.30
C ALA A 41 30.94 1.72 7.61
N GLU A 42 31.69 2.81 7.80
CA GLU A 42 31.52 3.72 8.95
C GLU A 42 30.14 4.39 8.94
N ASN A 43 29.65 4.82 7.78
CA ASN A 43 28.30 5.37 7.63
C ASN A 43 27.22 4.33 7.92
N GLU A 44 27.35 3.10 7.42
CA GLU A 44 26.40 2.02 7.70
C GLU A 44 26.33 1.69 9.21
N ALA A 45 27.48 1.66 9.89
CA ALA A 45 27.53 1.47 11.33
C ALA A 45 26.89 2.64 12.11
N LEU A 46 27.08 3.87 11.64
CA LEU A 46 26.44 5.07 12.21
C LEU A 46 24.92 5.03 12.04
N ILE A 47 24.44 4.59 10.87
CA ILE A 47 23.01 4.43 10.57
C ILE A 47 22.39 3.37 11.49
N GLN A 48 23.07 2.23 11.70
CA GLN A 48 22.58 1.21 12.63
C GLN A 48 22.52 1.69 14.09
N GLN A 49 23.45 2.56 14.52
CA GLN A 49 23.37 3.19 15.84
C GLN A 49 22.26 4.24 15.94
N LEU A 50 21.84 4.82 14.82
CA LEU A 50 20.83 5.86 14.81
C LEU A 50 19.41 5.29 14.87
N VAL A 51 19.12 4.09 14.34
CA VAL A 51 17.74 3.56 14.27
C VAL A 51 17.15 3.29 15.66
N ILE A 52 16.08 4.00 16.02
CA ILE A 52 15.31 3.77 17.24
C ILE A 52 14.15 2.83 16.89
N ASP A 53 14.28 1.55 17.23
CA ASP A 53 13.21 0.55 17.05
C ASP A 53 12.18 0.68 18.19
N LEU A 54 11.09 1.42 17.95
CA LEU A 54 10.01 1.62 18.93
C LEU A 54 9.09 0.39 18.96
N LYS A 55 9.47 -0.64 19.72
CA LYS A 55 8.61 -1.78 20.02
C LYS A 55 7.95 -1.62 21.39
N GLY A 56 6.65 -1.30 21.43
CA GLY A 56 5.83 -1.28 22.65
C GLY A 56 4.86 -0.11 22.75
N THR A 57 4.11 -0.03 23.86
CA THR A 57 3.26 1.11 24.21
C THR A 57 4.14 2.34 24.45
N VAL A 58 3.92 3.42 23.72
CA VAL A 58 4.77 4.62 23.77
C VAL A 58 4.53 5.37 25.09
N ASP A 59 5.39 5.13 26.08
CA ASP A 59 5.42 5.85 27.35
C ASP A 59 6.43 7.00 27.28
N LEU A 60 5.96 8.16 26.78
CA LEU A 60 6.77 9.37 26.62
C LEU A 60 7.10 10.07 27.94
N GLU A 61 6.47 9.65 29.05
CA GLU A 61 6.67 10.26 30.37
C GLU A 61 7.89 9.65 31.06
N ASN A 62 8.04 8.32 30.99
CA ASN A 62 9.19 7.62 31.57
C ASN A 62 10.36 7.46 30.58
N PHE A 63 10.09 7.51 29.28
CA PHE A 63 11.10 7.35 28.23
C PHE A 63 10.97 8.47 27.18
N PRO A 64 11.56 9.65 27.44
CA PRO A 64 11.49 10.76 26.49
C PRO A 64 12.18 10.39 25.18
N LEU A 65 11.53 10.73 24.07
CA LEU A 65 12.06 10.48 22.74
C LEU A 65 13.37 11.27 22.55
N PRO A 66 14.49 10.64 22.13
CA PRO A 66 15.73 11.36 21.87
C PRO A 66 15.60 12.14 20.56
N TYR A 67 15.05 13.35 20.65
CA TYR A 67 14.71 14.21 19.52
C TYR A 67 15.89 14.50 18.60
N GLU A 68 17.10 14.69 19.14
CA GLU A 68 18.30 14.98 18.35
C GLU A 68 18.61 13.83 17.37
N GLY A 69 18.55 12.58 17.84
CA GLY A 69 18.74 11.40 17.01
C GLY A 69 17.62 11.24 15.99
N ALA A 70 16.37 11.46 16.40
CA ALA A 70 15.21 11.38 15.51
C ALA A 70 15.26 12.43 14.38
N TYR A 71 15.64 13.67 14.69
CA TYR A 71 15.81 14.72 13.69
C TYR A 71 17.01 14.47 12.78
N ALA A 72 18.12 13.94 13.32
CA ALA A 72 19.27 13.55 12.50
C ALA A 72 18.91 12.44 11.50
N GLN A 73 18.13 11.43 11.91
CA GLN A 73 17.60 10.40 11.00
C GLN A 73 16.69 10.98 9.94
N ALA A 74 15.74 11.84 10.34
CA ALA A 74 14.80 12.44 9.40
C ALA A 74 15.51 13.31 8.36
N LEU A 75 16.52 14.08 8.78
CA LEU A 75 17.35 14.88 7.88
C LEU A 75 18.15 13.99 6.92
N TYR A 76 18.78 12.94 7.43
CA TYR A 76 19.49 11.95 6.59
C TYR A 76 18.57 11.35 5.53
N LEU A 77 17.38 10.88 5.93
CA LEU A 77 16.39 10.31 5.01
C LEU A 77 15.98 11.32 3.93
N LEU A 78 15.74 12.57 4.30
CA LEU A 78 15.39 13.64 3.36
C LEU A 78 16.50 13.88 2.33
N ASP A 79 17.76 13.94 2.78
CA ASP A 79 18.93 14.15 1.93
C ASP A 79 19.21 12.97 0.98
N HIS A 80 18.74 11.76 1.34
CA HIS A 80 18.93 10.53 0.57
C HIS A 80 17.69 10.11 -0.23
N GLY A 81 16.74 11.03 -0.45
CA GLY A 81 15.63 10.82 -1.37
C GLY A 81 14.47 10.00 -0.81
N PHE A 82 14.36 9.88 0.52
CA PHE A 82 13.20 9.28 1.17
C PHE A 82 11.93 10.08 0.82
N ASN A 83 10.90 9.39 0.34
CA ASN A 83 9.59 9.97 0.11
C ASN A 83 8.67 9.64 1.30
N PRO A 84 8.18 10.64 2.05
CA PRO A 84 7.27 10.39 3.17
C PRO A 84 5.87 9.94 2.70
N GLN A 85 5.54 10.08 1.41
CA GLN A 85 4.29 9.57 0.86
C GLN A 85 4.47 8.10 0.46
N PRO A 86 3.66 7.18 1.02
CA PRO A 86 3.69 5.78 0.62
C PRO A 86 3.43 5.63 -0.88
N THR A 87 4.17 4.73 -1.50
CA THR A 87 3.92 4.30 -2.88
C THR A 87 2.57 3.59 -2.98
N HIS A 88 2.12 3.35 -4.22
CA HIS A 88 0.88 2.61 -4.44
C HIS A 88 0.93 1.19 -3.85
N GLU A 89 2.07 0.51 -4.00
CA GLU A 89 2.29 -0.85 -3.48
C GLU A 89 2.28 -0.86 -1.94
N GLU A 90 2.96 0.09 -1.30
CA GLU A 90 2.95 0.23 0.16
C GLU A 90 1.53 0.57 0.67
N SER A 91 0.81 1.44 -0.04
CA SER A 91 -0.57 1.77 0.31
C SER A 91 -1.50 0.55 0.24
N GLN A 92 -1.32 -0.31 -0.76
CA GLN A 92 -2.07 -1.57 -0.88
C GLN A 92 -1.72 -2.51 0.27
N LEU A 93 -0.44 -2.68 0.57
CA LEU A 93 0.02 -3.54 1.67
C LEU A 93 -0.52 -3.08 3.03
N ILE A 94 -0.53 -1.76 3.27
CA ILE A 94 -1.14 -1.16 4.47
C ILE A 94 -2.64 -1.44 4.50
N THR A 95 -3.34 -1.26 3.38
CA THR A 95 -4.79 -1.52 3.29
C THR A 95 -5.10 -3.00 3.54
N ASP A 96 -4.33 -3.92 2.96
CA ASP A 96 -4.50 -5.36 3.16
C ASP A 96 -4.23 -5.80 4.60
N HIS A 97 -3.22 -5.21 5.24
CA HIS A 97 -2.95 -5.43 6.65
C HIS A 97 -4.10 -4.91 7.53
N ASN A 98 -4.62 -3.72 7.22
CA ASN A 98 -5.69 -3.07 7.96
C ASN A 98 -7.07 -3.70 7.72
N ARG A 99 -7.24 -4.46 6.64
CA ARG A 99 -8.52 -5.09 6.27
C ARG A 99 -9.15 -5.93 7.38
N ARG A 100 -8.34 -6.52 8.27
CA ARG A 100 -8.82 -7.31 9.43
C ARG A 100 -9.33 -6.45 10.60
N PHE A 101 -8.93 -5.19 10.62
CA PHE A 101 -9.26 -4.21 11.66
C PHE A 101 -10.26 -3.15 11.16
N GLU A 102 -10.60 -3.16 9.87
CA GLU A 102 -11.66 -2.30 9.32
C GLU A 102 -13.00 -2.65 9.97
N GLU A 103 -13.68 -1.65 10.51
CA GLU A 103 -15.06 -1.81 10.96
C GLU A 103 -15.94 -2.23 9.77
N PRO A 104 -16.86 -3.19 9.95
CA PRO A 104 -17.82 -3.56 8.91
C PRO A 104 -18.55 -2.30 8.41
N ASN A 105 -18.58 -2.12 7.08
CA ASN A 105 -19.27 -0.97 6.53
C ASN A 105 -20.79 -1.12 6.74
N ASP A 106 -21.38 -0.24 7.55
CA ASP A 106 -22.81 -0.23 7.93
C ASP A 106 -23.74 -0.17 6.69
N CYS A 107 -23.34 0.58 5.64
CA CYS A 107 -24.10 0.59 4.39
C CYS A 107 -24.03 -0.75 3.64
N GLU A 108 -22.88 -1.43 3.67
CA GLU A 108 -22.69 -2.75 3.07
C GLU A 108 -23.51 -3.82 3.81
N GLU A 109 -23.53 -3.77 5.14
CA GLU A 109 -24.35 -4.63 5.98
C GLU A 109 -25.83 -4.43 5.69
N ALA A 110 -26.33 -3.18 5.73
CA ALA A 110 -27.72 -2.87 5.43
C ALA A 110 -28.13 -3.36 4.03
N ILE A 111 -27.28 -3.19 3.02
CA ILE A 111 -27.55 -3.72 1.68
C ILE A 111 -27.65 -5.24 1.71
N ARG A 112 -26.71 -5.96 2.35
CA ARG A 112 -26.77 -7.43 2.47
C ARG A 112 -28.00 -7.92 3.23
N THR A 113 -28.46 -7.17 4.22
CA THR A 113 -29.63 -7.54 5.02
C THR A 113 -30.93 -7.44 4.22
N PHE A 114 -31.10 -6.37 3.43
CA PHE A 114 -32.39 -6.08 2.80
C PHE A 114 -32.44 -6.33 1.29
N LEU A 115 -31.30 -6.54 0.65
CA LEU A 115 -31.20 -6.74 -0.78
C LEU A 115 -30.35 -7.98 -1.08
N ARG A 116 -30.85 -8.81 -2.00
CA ARG A 116 -30.13 -9.96 -2.54
C ARG A 116 -29.95 -9.85 -4.03
N GLN A 117 -28.93 -10.56 -4.51
CA GLN A 117 -28.76 -10.79 -5.93
C GLN A 117 -29.88 -11.72 -6.43
N PRO A 118 -30.31 -11.59 -7.69
CA PRO A 118 -31.35 -12.44 -8.24
C PRO A 118 -30.84 -13.87 -8.49
N ASP A 119 -31.44 -14.85 -7.82
CA ASP A 119 -31.10 -16.28 -7.99
C ASP A 119 -31.89 -16.96 -9.14
N GLY A 120 -32.48 -16.16 -10.04
CA GLY A 120 -33.24 -16.62 -11.21
C GLY A 120 -34.65 -17.20 -10.92
N ILE A 121 -34.94 -17.55 -9.66
CA ILE A 121 -36.20 -18.19 -9.24
C ILE A 121 -37.20 -17.15 -8.66
N GLY A 122 -36.73 -15.97 -8.29
CA GLY A 122 -37.54 -14.90 -7.67
C GLY A 122 -37.92 -13.74 -8.60
N SER A 123 -38.97 -13.01 -8.24
CA SER A 123 -39.31 -11.72 -8.85
C SER A 123 -38.22 -10.70 -8.53
N SER A 124 -37.44 -10.31 -9.53
CA SER A 124 -36.43 -9.27 -9.40
C SER A 124 -36.98 -7.90 -9.79
N GLU A 125 -36.56 -6.86 -9.07
CA GLU A 125 -36.89 -5.47 -9.34
C GLU A 125 -35.64 -4.72 -9.83
N THR A 126 -35.83 -3.70 -10.68
CA THR A 126 -34.76 -2.80 -11.09
C THR A 126 -34.82 -1.49 -10.30
N MET A 127 -33.84 -1.28 -9.42
CA MET A 127 -33.79 -0.10 -8.56
C MET A 127 -32.58 0.77 -8.89
N SER A 128 -32.74 2.10 -8.94
CA SER A 128 -31.60 3.02 -8.99
C SER A 128 -30.93 3.12 -7.62
N SER A 129 -29.72 3.68 -7.56
CA SER A 129 -29.07 3.98 -6.27
C SER A 129 -29.88 4.94 -5.40
N GLY A 130 -30.69 5.82 -6.00
CA GLY A 130 -31.61 6.69 -5.27
C GLY A 130 -32.78 5.92 -4.69
N ASP A 131 -33.37 4.98 -5.43
CA ASP A 131 -34.46 4.14 -4.94
C ASP A 131 -34.01 3.27 -3.76
N ILE A 132 -32.81 2.67 -3.87
CA ILE A 132 -32.19 1.89 -2.79
C ILE A 132 -31.93 2.77 -1.58
N MET A 133 -31.42 3.99 -1.79
CA MET A 133 -31.22 4.96 -0.72
C MET A 133 -32.54 5.27 0.00
N HIS A 134 -33.63 5.49 -0.74
CA HIS A 134 -34.95 5.75 -0.14
C HIS A 134 -35.49 4.54 0.63
N GLU A 135 -35.32 3.33 0.11
CA GLU A 135 -35.69 2.08 0.79
C GLU A 135 -34.95 1.93 2.12
N LEU A 136 -33.63 2.11 2.14
CA LEU A 136 -32.82 2.01 3.36
C LEU A 136 -33.17 3.13 4.35
N ASN A 137 -33.36 4.37 3.87
CA ASN A 137 -33.79 5.50 4.71
C ASN A 137 -35.17 5.27 5.35
N TYR A 138 -36.09 4.62 4.64
CA TYR A 138 -37.40 4.24 5.16
C TYR A 138 -37.29 3.21 6.28
N ARG A 139 -36.32 2.30 6.17
CA ARG A 139 -35.99 1.28 7.18
C ARG A 139 -35.16 1.80 8.36
N GLY A 140 -34.87 3.11 8.40
CA GLY A 140 -34.20 3.78 9.51
C GLY A 140 -32.71 4.03 9.33
N PHE A 141 -32.09 3.52 8.26
CA PHE A 141 -30.68 3.71 7.98
C PHE A 141 -30.43 5.10 7.41
N ARG A 142 -29.75 5.96 8.16
CA ARG A 142 -29.51 7.36 7.79
C ARG A 142 -28.10 7.76 8.16
N GLY A 143 -27.52 8.68 7.40
CA GLY A 143 -26.18 9.21 7.70
C GLY A 143 -25.39 9.56 6.46
N ARG A 144 -24.11 9.88 6.66
CA ARG A 144 -23.22 10.26 5.55
C ARG A 144 -22.93 9.12 4.58
N GLU A 145 -23.03 7.88 5.05
CA GLU A 145 -22.80 6.67 4.26
C GLU A 145 -23.98 6.33 3.34
N TYR A 146 -25.20 6.74 3.69
CA TYR A 146 -26.43 6.44 2.97
C TYR A 146 -26.75 7.48 1.91
N LYS A 147 -25.77 7.81 1.08
CA LYS A 147 -25.93 8.68 -0.10
C LYS A 147 -25.97 7.84 -1.35
N ALA A 148 -26.77 8.24 -2.35
CA ALA A 148 -26.90 7.51 -3.62
C ALA A 148 -25.54 7.18 -4.28
N ASN A 149 -24.57 8.10 -4.23
CA ASN A 149 -23.22 7.85 -4.75
C ASN A 149 -22.48 6.74 -4.00
N ASN A 150 -22.58 6.70 -2.67
CA ASN A 150 -21.91 5.68 -1.87
C ASN A 150 -22.58 4.32 -2.07
N ILE A 151 -23.92 4.27 -2.03
CA ILE A 151 -24.70 3.07 -2.35
C ILE A 151 -24.33 2.54 -3.74
N GLY A 152 -24.21 3.40 -4.75
CA GLY A 152 -23.78 2.96 -6.08
C GLY A 152 -22.38 2.32 -6.11
N LYS A 153 -21.45 2.79 -5.27
CA LYS A 153 -20.12 2.17 -5.09
C LYS A 153 -20.23 0.84 -4.36
N THR A 154 -20.97 0.79 -3.25
CA THR A 154 -21.17 -0.42 -2.44
C THR A 154 -21.86 -1.53 -3.23
N MET A 155 -22.91 -1.21 -4.00
CA MET A 155 -23.59 -2.17 -4.87
C MET A 155 -22.64 -2.78 -5.91
N ARG A 156 -21.70 -2.00 -6.47
CA ARG A 156 -20.67 -2.53 -7.38
C ARG A 156 -19.64 -3.39 -6.65
N LYS A 157 -19.20 -2.96 -5.46
CA LYS A 157 -18.29 -3.72 -4.60
C LYS A 157 -18.87 -5.10 -4.24
N LEU A 158 -20.18 -5.14 -4.00
CA LEU A 158 -20.94 -6.36 -3.70
C LEU A 158 -21.29 -7.21 -4.93
N GLY A 159 -20.94 -6.77 -6.15
CA GLY A 159 -21.12 -7.57 -7.36
C GLY A 159 -22.54 -7.59 -7.95
N PHE A 160 -23.42 -6.65 -7.57
CA PHE A 160 -24.77 -6.60 -8.15
C PHE A 160 -24.76 -6.27 -9.65
N GLU A 161 -25.57 -6.99 -10.42
CA GLU A 161 -25.76 -6.70 -11.85
C GLU A 161 -26.40 -5.32 -12.03
N SER A 162 -25.87 -4.53 -12.96
CA SER A 162 -26.40 -3.20 -13.27
C SER A 162 -26.66 -3.03 -14.77
N LYS A 163 -27.78 -2.38 -15.12
CA LYS A 163 -28.19 -2.02 -16.49
C LYS A 163 -28.52 -0.54 -16.57
N VAL A 164 -28.23 0.08 -17.71
CA VAL A 164 -28.62 1.47 -17.96
C VAL A 164 -30.02 1.47 -18.57
N ILE A 165 -30.98 2.06 -17.85
CA ILE A 165 -32.38 2.15 -18.26
C ILE A 165 -32.76 3.63 -18.22
N HIS A 166 -33.22 4.16 -19.37
CA HIS A 166 -33.60 5.57 -19.54
C HIS A 166 -32.51 6.55 -19.06
N GLY A 167 -31.26 6.27 -19.42
CA GLY A 167 -30.11 7.11 -19.05
C GLY A 167 -29.65 6.98 -17.60
N THR A 168 -30.36 6.22 -16.75
CA THR A 168 -30.01 6.01 -15.35
C THR A 168 -29.50 4.58 -15.13
N ARG A 169 -28.42 4.43 -14.35
CA ARG A 169 -27.97 3.10 -13.93
C ARG A 169 -28.93 2.53 -12.88
N LYS A 170 -29.49 1.37 -13.17
CA LYS A 170 -30.32 0.57 -12.27
C LYS A 170 -29.64 -0.75 -11.96
N TYR A 171 -29.89 -1.27 -10.77
CA TYR A 171 -29.40 -2.53 -10.26
C TYR A 171 -30.53 -3.53 -10.21
N LEU A 172 -30.26 -4.77 -10.58
CA LEU A 172 -31.21 -5.86 -10.47
C LEU A 172 -31.11 -6.43 -9.04
N VAL A 173 -32.20 -6.35 -8.28
CA VAL A 173 -32.23 -6.70 -6.86
C VAL A 173 -33.49 -7.49 -6.51
N VAL A 174 -33.39 -8.29 -5.47
CA VAL A 174 -34.54 -8.89 -4.79
C VAL A 174 -34.62 -8.28 -3.39
N LYS A 175 -35.74 -7.63 -3.07
CA LYS A 175 -35.97 -7.09 -1.72
C LYS A 175 -36.26 -8.25 -0.77
N VAL A 176 -35.64 -8.21 0.40
CA VAL A 176 -35.91 -9.20 1.44
C VAL A 176 -36.72 -8.56 2.57
N ASP A 177 -37.89 -9.14 2.79
CA ASP A 177 -38.77 -8.76 3.88
C ASP A 177 -38.46 -9.61 5.11
N PHE A 178 -38.25 -8.93 6.24
CA PHE A 178 -37.92 -9.55 7.53
C PHE A 178 -38.90 -10.63 7.97
N ALA A 179 -40.17 -10.53 7.55
CA ALA A 179 -41.19 -11.52 7.88
C ALA A 179 -40.89 -12.92 7.32
N LEU A 180 -40.08 -13.03 6.25
CA LEU A 180 -39.76 -14.29 5.58
C LEU A 180 -38.37 -14.86 5.95
N HIS A 181 -37.50 -14.07 6.59
CA HIS A 181 -36.15 -14.50 6.99
C HIS A 181 -36.10 -15.59 8.06
N THR A 182 -37.21 -15.87 8.75
CA THR A 182 -37.26 -16.90 9.81
C THR A 182 -37.07 -18.32 9.28
N THR A 183 -37.24 -18.56 7.97
CA THR A 183 -37.14 -19.90 7.38
C THR A 183 -35.77 -20.25 6.83
N GLU A 184 -34.96 -19.27 6.41
CA GLU A 184 -33.65 -19.53 5.77
C GLU A 184 -32.51 -19.69 6.79
N ASN A 185 -32.53 -18.94 7.90
CA ASN A 185 -31.51 -19.05 8.95
C ASN A 185 -31.47 -20.43 9.67
N LYS A 186 -32.46 -21.30 9.44
CA LYS A 186 -32.46 -22.68 9.96
C LYS A 186 -31.57 -23.63 9.15
N GLU A 187 -31.23 -23.29 7.92
CA GLU A 187 -30.35 -24.12 7.09
C GLU A 187 -28.88 -23.75 7.32
N ASP A 188 -28.56 -22.45 7.39
CA ASP A 188 -27.19 -21.97 7.66
C ASP A 188 -26.71 -22.28 9.09
N ALA A 189 -27.63 -22.31 10.07
CA ALA A 189 -27.30 -22.67 11.46
C ALA A 189 -26.92 -24.14 11.65
N LYS A 190 -27.12 -25.02 10.64
CA LYS A 190 -26.69 -26.42 10.72
C LYS A 190 -25.22 -26.63 10.35
N GLU A 191 -24.57 -25.67 9.69
CA GLU A 191 -23.15 -25.76 9.31
C GLU A 191 -22.20 -25.20 10.37
N PHE A 192 -22.72 -24.52 11.40
CA PHE A 192 -21.91 -24.05 12.52
C PHE A 192 -21.72 -25.18 13.55
N THR A 193 -20.89 -26.16 13.23
CA THR A 193 -20.22 -26.96 14.27
C THR A 193 -19.00 -26.16 14.73
N PRO A 194 -18.99 -25.56 15.92
CA PRO A 194 -17.78 -24.94 16.42
C PRO A 194 -16.74 -26.05 16.58
N ASP A 195 -15.58 -25.91 15.93
CA ASP A 195 -14.41 -26.72 16.24
C ASP A 195 -14.02 -26.39 17.69
N ILE A 196 -14.40 -27.29 18.60
CA ILE A 196 -14.05 -27.23 20.01
C ILE A 196 -12.56 -27.58 20.09
N PHE A 197 -11.71 -26.60 20.36
CA PHE A 197 -10.37 -26.80 20.90
C PHE A 197 -10.43 -26.97 22.42
#